data_AF-A0A6A6TZH6-F1
#
_entry.id   AF-A0A6A6TZH6-F1
#
_cell.length_a   1.000
_cell.length_b   1.000
_cell.length_c   1.000
_cell.angle_alpha   90.00
_cell.angle_beta   90.00
_cell.angle_gamma   90.00
#
_symmetry.space_group_name_H-M   'P 1'
#
loop_
_entity.id
_entity.type
_entity.pdbx_description
1 polymer ?
#
loop_
_entity_poly.entity_id
_entity_poly.type
_entity_poly.pdbx_seq_one_letter_code
_entity_poly.pdbx_strand_id
1 'polypeptide(L)'
;ICYFSAGTAEDWRPDYASFTSDTKGKCLPDWSGESWVDYTKSAVWDIMAARIKLASEKGCDGIDPDDMDGYANDNGVGLSEKGATTYLKKLAAEAAKYGMGTGLKNALEILPSVKNQVQFAVNEECVQNSGDCASYKSFGKPVYHI
;
A
#
# COMPACT_ATOMS: atom_id res chain seq x y z
N ILE A 1 12.36 2.66 7.79
CA ILE A 1 11.13 2.45 6.99
C ILE A 1 10.80 0.97 7.05
N CYS A 2 9.54 0.62 7.31
CA CYS A 2 9.10 -0.75 7.50
C CYS A 2 8.05 -1.11 6.45
N TYR A 3 8.40 -2.10 5.63
CA TYR A 3 7.57 -2.67 4.58
C TYR A 3 6.47 -3.56 5.16
N PHE A 4 5.28 -3.50 4.56
CA PHE A 4 4.27 -4.56 4.60
C PHE A 4 3.32 -4.39 3.42
N SER A 5 2.75 -5.48 2.89
CA SER A 5 1.68 -5.32 1.91
C SER A 5 0.40 -4.83 2.59
N ALA A 6 -0.14 -3.73 2.06
CA ALA A 6 -1.41 -3.16 2.50
C ALA A 6 -2.56 -3.51 1.53
N GLY A 7 -2.24 -3.92 0.30
CA GLY A 7 -3.17 -4.30 -0.75
C GLY A 7 -3.37 -5.80 -0.95
N THR A 8 -2.55 -6.63 -0.31
CA THR A 8 -2.69 -8.10 -0.37
C THR A 8 -2.65 -8.76 1.03
N ALA A 9 -3.07 -10.01 1.05
CA ALA A 9 -2.91 -10.95 2.15
C ALA A 9 -1.92 -12.03 1.73
N GLU A 10 -0.89 -12.21 2.53
CA GLU A 10 0.24 -13.12 2.31
C GLU A 10 0.15 -14.31 3.28
N ASP A 11 0.01 -15.54 2.79
CA ASP A 11 -0.29 -16.72 3.63
C ASP A 11 0.81 -17.12 4.63
N TRP A 12 2.02 -16.59 4.43
CA TRP A 12 3.16 -16.77 5.30
C TRP A 12 3.24 -15.75 6.46
N ARG A 13 2.33 -14.77 6.53
CA ARG A 13 2.30 -13.79 7.61
C ARG A 13 1.60 -14.35 8.85
N PRO A 14 2.09 -14.02 10.07
CA PRO A 14 1.53 -14.56 11.31
C PRO A 14 0.09 -14.11 11.58
N ASP A 15 -0.35 -13.01 10.97
CA ASP A 15 -1.71 -12.47 11.06
C ASP A 15 -2.61 -12.90 9.88
N TYR A 16 -2.15 -13.79 9.00
CA TYR A 16 -2.91 -14.20 7.81
C TYR A 16 -4.30 -14.77 8.15
N ALA A 17 -4.41 -15.49 9.28
CA ALA A 17 -5.67 -16.05 9.75
C ALA A 17 -6.74 -15.00 10.09
N SER A 18 -6.36 -13.71 10.22
CA SER A 18 -7.31 -12.61 10.41
C SER A 18 -8.02 -12.20 9.11
N PHE A 19 -7.50 -12.58 7.93
CA PHE A 19 -8.18 -12.37 6.65
C PHE A 19 -9.21 -13.46 6.38
N THR A 20 -10.48 -13.13 6.60
CA THR A 20 -11.63 -13.99 6.28
C THR A 20 -11.84 -14.07 4.76
N SER A 21 -12.53 -15.11 4.29
CA SER A 21 -12.76 -15.33 2.85
C SER A 21 -13.45 -14.17 2.15
N ASP A 22 -14.31 -13.41 2.84
CA ASP A 22 -15.02 -12.24 2.29
C ASP A 22 -14.18 -10.96 2.27
N THR A 23 -12.95 -11.00 2.79
CA THR A 23 -11.97 -9.91 2.71
C THR A 23 -10.92 -10.14 1.61
N LYS A 24 -10.91 -11.32 0.99
CA LYS A 24 -9.91 -11.71 -0.01
C LYS A 24 -10.51 -11.72 -1.41
N GLY A 25 -9.70 -11.26 -2.36
CA GLY A 25 -9.96 -11.28 -3.78
C GLY A 25 -9.18 -12.37 -4.50
N LYS A 26 -8.85 -12.10 -5.76
CA LYS A 26 -8.07 -13.01 -6.61
C LYS A 26 -6.64 -13.12 -6.12
N CYS A 27 -6.04 -14.29 -6.33
CA CYS A 27 -4.61 -14.49 -6.11
C CYS A 27 -3.79 -13.69 -7.11
N LEU A 28 -2.61 -13.21 -6.68
CA LEU A 28 -1.65 -12.60 -7.58
C LEU A 28 -1.03 -13.72 -8.43
N PRO A 29 -0.96 -13.56 -9.77
CA PRO A 29 -0.50 -14.63 -10.66
C PRO A 29 0.99 -14.98 -10.45
N ASP A 30 1.81 -13.99 -10.10
CA ASP A 30 3.25 -14.16 -9.96
C ASP A 30 3.69 -14.48 -8.51
N TRP A 31 2.78 -14.40 -7.54
CA TRP A 31 3.07 -14.53 -6.11
C TRP A 31 2.17 -15.59 -5.45
N SER A 32 2.69 -16.82 -5.37
CA SER A 32 1.95 -17.94 -4.77
C SER A 32 1.72 -17.71 -3.28
N GLY A 33 0.47 -17.91 -2.82
CA GLY A 33 0.08 -17.66 -1.43
C GLY A 33 -0.38 -16.22 -1.16
N GLU A 34 -0.39 -15.36 -2.18
CA GLU A 34 -0.75 -13.95 -2.08
C GLU A 34 -2.05 -13.64 -2.81
N SER A 35 -2.93 -12.85 -2.19
CA SER A 35 -4.22 -12.47 -2.76
C SER A 35 -4.57 -11.03 -2.46
N TRP A 36 -5.17 -10.32 -3.42
CA TRP A 36 -5.73 -8.99 -3.21
C TRP A 36 -6.67 -8.95 -2.00
N VAL A 37 -6.72 -7.84 -1.28
CA VAL A 37 -7.66 -7.64 -0.17
C VAL A 37 -8.68 -6.54 -0.46
N ASP A 38 -9.92 -6.76 -0.03
CA ASP A 38 -10.95 -5.74 -0.06
C ASP A 38 -10.75 -4.76 1.11
N TYR A 39 -9.91 -3.75 0.88
CA TYR A 39 -9.64 -2.68 1.86
C TYR A 39 -10.86 -1.80 2.17
N THR A 40 -12.03 -2.02 1.56
CA THR A 40 -13.28 -1.38 1.98
C THR A 40 -13.88 -2.03 3.24
N LYS A 41 -13.45 -3.26 3.57
CA LYS A 41 -13.88 -3.99 4.76
C LYS A 41 -13.17 -3.48 6.01
N SER A 42 -13.92 -3.29 7.10
CA SER A 42 -13.34 -2.87 8.39
C SER A 42 -12.33 -3.89 8.94
N ALA A 43 -12.54 -5.18 8.69
CA ALA A 43 -11.61 -6.23 9.12
C ALA A 43 -10.20 -6.06 8.51
N VAL A 44 -10.11 -5.68 7.23
CA VAL A 44 -8.81 -5.38 6.58
C VAL A 44 -8.16 -4.15 7.22
N TRP A 45 -8.97 -3.14 7.53
CA TRP A 45 -8.46 -1.96 8.24
C TRP A 45 -7.89 -2.30 9.62
N ASP A 46 -8.55 -3.15 10.40
CA ASP A 46 -8.09 -3.52 11.74
C ASP A 46 -6.73 -4.22 11.69
N ILE A 47 -6.51 -5.07 10.67
CA ILE A 47 -5.22 -5.72 10.41
C ILE A 47 -4.14 -4.68 10.10
N MET A 48 -4.41 -3.75 9.17
CA MET A 48 -3.40 -2.74 8.81
C MET A 48 -3.11 -1.76 9.94
N ALA A 49 -4.11 -1.36 10.71
CA ALA A 49 -3.90 -0.52 11.89
C ALA A 49 -3.01 -1.25 12.93
N ALA A 50 -3.20 -2.56 13.11
CA ALA A 50 -2.34 -3.37 13.97
C ALA A 50 -0.90 -3.47 13.42
N ARG A 51 -0.73 -3.64 12.10
CA ARG A 51 0.60 -3.64 11.44
C ARG A 51 1.31 -2.28 11.59
N ILE A 52 0.60 -1.17 11.42
CA ILE A 52 1.14 0.18 11.62
C ILE A 52 1.56 0.38 13.08
N LYS A 53 0.71 0.00 14.04
CA LYS A 53 1.06 0.05 15.46
C LYS A 53 2.31 -0.79 15.77
N LEU A 54 2.40 -2.00 15.22
CA LEU A 54 3.57 -2.86 15.37
C LEU A 54 4.84 -2.24 14.78
N ALA A 55 4.73 -1.55 13.63
CA ALA A 55 5.86 -0.81 13.05
C ALA A 55 6.34 0.29 14.02
N SER A 56 5.42 1.04 14.63
CA SER A 56 5.77 2.03 15.66
C SER A 56 6.44 1.39 16.87
N GLU A 57 5.92 0.28 17.39
CA GLU A 57 6.49 -0.44 18.53
C GLU A 57 7.89 -0.99 18.25
N LYS A 58 8.21 -1.26 16.98
CA LYS A 58 9.54 -1.66 16.52
C LYS A 58 10.48 -0.49 16.24
N GLY A 59 10.04 0.76 16.43
CA GLY A 59 10.85 1.95 16.22
C GLY A 59 11.01 2.35 14.76
N CYS A 60 10.06 1.98 13.89
CA CYS A 60 10.09 2.40 12.48
C CYS A 60 9.81 3.92 12.37
N ASP A 61 10.57 4.63 11.53
CA ASP A 61 10.32 6.05 11.22
C ASP A 61 9.25 6.28 10.15
N GLY A 62 8.82 5.23 9.46
CA GLY A 62 7.89 5.31 8.35
C GLY A 62 7.45 3.94 7.85
N ILE A 63 6.30 3.90 7.19
CA ILE A 63 5.74 2.72 6.56
C ILE A 63 5.88 2.77 5.04
N ASP A 64 6.11 1.60 4.43
CA ASP A 64 6.10 1.38 2.98
C ASP A 64 4.98 0.37 2.66
N PRO A 65 3.73 0.85 2.46
CA PRO A 65 2.58 0.00 2.20
C PRO A 65 2.54 -0.41 0.72
N ASP A 66 2.75 -1.71 0.45
CA ASP A 66 2.76 -2.27 -0.91
C ASP A 66 1.36 -2.57 -1.46
N ASP A 67 1.32 -2.84 -2.77
CA ASP A 67 0.16 -3.30 -3.53
C ASP A 67 -1.03 -2.33 -3.52
N MET A 68 -0.74 -1.03 -3.48
CA MET A 68 -1.75 0.02 -3.48
C MET A 68 -2.41 0.25 -4.85
N ASP A 69 -1.97 -0.48 -5.88
CA ASP A 69 -2.41 -0.43 -7.28
C ASP A 69 -3.37 -1.57 -7.67
N GLY A 70 -3.99 -2.24 -6.69
CA GLY A 70 -4.98 -3.29 -6.96
C GLY A 70 -6.17 -2.85 -7.83
N TYR A 71 -6.45 -1.54 -7.91
CA TYR A 71 -7.45 -0.97 -8.82
C TYR A 71 -7.09 -1.11 -10.31
N ALA A 72 -5.80 -1.23 -10.65
CA ALA A 72 -5.30 -1.43 -12.00
C ALA A 72 -5.12 -2.90 -12.36
N ASN A 73 -5.48 -3.81 -11.44
CA ASN A 73 -5.29 -5.25 -11.55
C ASN A 73 -6.63 -6.00 -11.53
N ASP A 74 -6.63 -7.26 -12.00
CA ASP A 74 -7.78 -8.16 -11.86
C ASP A 74 -7.93 -8.65 -10.41
N ASN A 75 -8.41 -7.77 -9.54
CA ASN A 75 -8.44 -7.99 -8.09
C ASN A 75 -9.61 -8.86 -7.60
N GLY A 76 -10.69 -8.97 -8.38
CA GLY A 76 -11.86 -9.78 -8.03
C GLY A 76 -12.76 -9.24 -6.90
N VAL A 77 -12.48 -8.05 -6.35
CA VAL A 77 -13.27 -7.43 -5.26
C VAL A 77 -13.73 -6.00 -5.57
N GLY A 78 -13.51 -5.52 -6.79
CA GLY A 78 -14.02 -4.22 -7.25
C GLY A 78 -13.24 -3.01 -6.72
N LEU A 79 -11.93 -3.17 -6.51
CA LEU A 79 -11.06 -2.06 -6.11
C LEU A 79 -11.07 -0.92 -7.15
N SER A 80 -11.01 0.32 -6.69
CA SER A 80 -11.02 1.52 -7.53
C SER A 80 -9.96 2.53 -7.09
N GLU A 81 -9.48 3.38 -8.00
CA GLU A 81 -8.52 4.45 -7.72
C GLU A 81 -8.96 5.37 -6.57
N LYS A 82 -10.26 5.72 -6.55
CA LYS A 82 -10.86 6.53 -5.48
C LYS A 82 -10.80 5.78 -4.14
N GLY A 83 -11.06 4.47 -4.16
CA GLY A 83 -10.92 3.60 -3.01
C GLY A 83 -9.48 3.57 -2.49
N ALA A 84 -8.50 3.33 -3.37
CA ALA A 84 -7.08 3.29 -3.02
C ALA A 84 -6.58 4.63 -2.49
N THR A 85 -6.99 5.73 -3.10
CA THR A 85 -6.71 7.10 -2.61
C THR A 85 -7.24 7.30 -1.19
N THR A 86 -8.48 6.89 -0.93
CA THR A 86 -9.10 7.04 0.39
C THR A 86 -8.39 6.17 1.42
N TYR A 87 -8.06 4.95 1.04
CA TYR A 87 -7.37 3.98 1.89
C TYR A 87 -5.94 4.43 2.23
N LEU A 88 -5.15 4.88 1.25
CA LEU A 88 -3.80 5.39 1.50
C LEU A 88 -3.79 6.61 2.42
N LYS A 89 -4.75 7.53 2.25
CA LYS A 89 -4.92 8.68 3.17
C LYS A 89 -5.23 8.22 4.59
N LYS A 90 -6.00 7.14 4.74
CA LYS A 90 -6.32 6.53 6.04
C LYS A 90 -5.08 5.89 6.67
N LEU A 91 -4.30 5.13 5.90
CA LEU A 91 -3.02 4.55 6.33
C LEU A 91 -2.05 5.65 6.78
N ALA A 92 -1.89 6.70 5.98
CA ALA A 92 -1.02 7.83 6.30
C ALA A 92 -1.45 8.57 7.57
N ALA A 93 -2.76 8.78 7.75
CA ALA A 93 -3.29 9.40 8.97
C ALA A 93 -3.06 8.53 10.21
N GLU A 94 -3.14 7.20 10.09
CA GLU A 94 -2.86 6.27 11.19
C GLU A 94 -1.37 6.26 11.54
N ALA A 95 -0.49 6.16 10.54
CA ALA A 95 0.97 6.22 10.74
C ALA A 95 1.40 7.55 11.41
N ALA A 96 0.77 8.66 11.00
CA ALA A 96 1.05 9.98 11.57
C ALA A 96 0.71 10.09 13.07
N LYS A 97 -0.24 9.30 13.61
CA LYS A 97 -0.52 9.26 15.06
C LYS A 97 0.68 8.79 15.86
N TYR A 98 1.56 8.00 15.24
CA TYR A 98 2.77 7.45 15.82
C TYR A 98 4.04 8.23 15.41
N GLY A 99 3.88 9.38 14.73
CA GLY A 99 5.01 10.17 14.24
C GLY A 99 5.73 9.56 13.03
N MET A 100 5.16 8.55 12.38
CA MET A 100 5.76 7.86 11.24
C MET A 100 5.38 8.52 9.91
N GLY A 101 6.32 8.54 8.96
CA GLY A 101 6.04 8.87 7.56
C GLY A 101 5.34 7.72 6.81
N THR A 102 4.82 8.00 5.62
CA THR A 102 4.18 7.02 4.73
C THR A 102 4.69 7.18 3.31
N GLY A 103 5.02 6.08 2.65
CA GLY A 103 5.38 6.01 1.24
C GLY A 103 4.17 5.84 0.32
N LEU A 104 4.33 6.23 -0.94
CA LEU A 104 3.54 5.70 -2.05
C LEU A 104 4.41 4.70 -2.82
N LYS A 105 4.05 3.42 -2.80
CA LYS A 105 4.70 2.36 -3.58
C LYS A 105 3.98 2.21 -4.91
N ASN A 106 4.68 2.44 -6.02
CA ASN A 106 4.11 2.46 -7.38
C ASN A 106 2.81 3.29 -7.44
N ALA A 107 1.71 2.74 -7.97
CA ALA A 107 0.38 3.35 -7.98
C ALA A 107 0.38 4.84 -8.42
N LEU A 108 1.05 5.12 -9.53
CA LEU A 108 1.32 6.49 -9.99
C LEU A 108 0.06 7.30 -10.32
N GLU A 109 -1.03 6.64 -10.70
CA GLU A 109 -2.30 7.27 -11.05
C GLU A 109 -2.91 8.01 -9.86
N ILE A 110 -2.70 7.52 -8.63
CA ILE A 110 -3.21 8.17 -7.43
C ILE A 110 -2.26 9.22 -6.85
N LEU A 111 -1.02 9.32 -7.33
CA LEU A 111 -0.01 10.25 -6.82
C LEU A 111 -0.52 11.70 -6.71
N PRO A 112 -1.17 12.31 -7.72
CA PRO A 112 -1.70 13.68 -7.63
C PRO A 112 -2.66 13.90 -6.46
N SER A 113 -3.40 12.84 -6.09
CA SER A 113 -4.44 12.87 -5.05
C SER A 113 -3.90 12.64 -3.64
N VAL A 114 -2.70 12.07 -3.49
CA VAL A 114 -2.12 11.63 -2.21
C VAL A 114 -0.77 12.27 -1.88
N LYS A 115 -0.17 13.02 -2.82
CA LYS A 115 1.16 13.63 -2.66
C LYS A 115 1.34 14.48 -1.38
N ASN A 116 0.27 15.04 -0.83
CA ASN A 116 0.33 15.84 0.40
C ASN A 116 0.35 14.98 1.67
N GLN A 117 -0.05 13.71 1.58
CA GLN A 117 -0.14 12.78 2.71
C GLN A 117 1.09 11.88 2.83
N VAL A 118 1.76 11.58 1.73
CA VAL A 118 2.98 10.75 1.71
C VAL A 118 4.25 11.58 1.81
N GLN A 119 5.32 11.04 2.40
CA GLN A 119 6.60 11.75 2.60
C GLN A 119 7.67 11.35 1.57
N PHE A 120 7.50 10.19 0.95
CA PHE A 120 8.38 9.66 -0.09
C PHE A 120 7.57 8.79 -1.05
N ALA A 121 8.18 8.40 -2.15
CA ALA A 121 7.69 7.36 -3.04
C ALA A 121 8.71 6.24 -3.12
N VAL A 122 8.25 5.01 -3.29
CA VAL A 122 9.07 3.86 -3.66
C VAL A 122 8.59 3.42 -5.03
N ASN A 123 9.51 3.24 -5.96
CA ASN A 123 9.16 2.83 -7.31
C ASN A 123 10.05 1.67 -7.74
N GLU A 124 9.43 0.70 -8.39
CA GLU A 124 10.11 -0.35 -9.13
C GLU A 124 10.05 -0.05 -10.64
N GLU A 125 11.17 -0.23 -11.31
CA GLU A 125 11.24 -0.38 -12.77
C GLU A 125 10.78 0.82 -13.63
N CYS A 126 10.67 2.05 -13.12
CA CYS A 126 10.20 3.16 -13.97
C CYS A 126 11.13 3.45 -15.16
N VAL A 127 12.42 3.11 -15.05
CA VAL A 127 13.40 3.23 -16.14
C VAL A 127 13.12 2.18 -17.23
N GLN A 128 12.73 0.97 -16.84
CA GLN A 128 12.40 -0.12 -17.75
C GLN A 128 11.06 0.13 -18.47
N ASN A 129 10.07 0.66 -17.75
CA ASN A 129 8.72 0.90 -18.27
C ASN A 129 8.57 2.21 -19.08
N SER A 130 9.67 2.84 -19.49
CA SER A 130 9.74 3.88 -20.53
C SER A 130 8.69 5.01 -20.42
N GLY A 131 8.50 5.59 -19.23
CA GLY A 131 7.62 6.75 -19.08
C GLY A 131 7.31 7.14 -17.62
N ASP A 132 7.32 6.17 -16.72
CA ASP A 132 6.82 6.33 -15.36
C ASP A 132 7.69 7.25 -14.49
N CYS A 133 9.00 7.33 -14.76
CA CYS A 133 9.89 8.20 -13.98
C CYS A 133 9.53 9.69 -14.13
N ALA A 134 8.95 10.08 -15.26
CA ALA A 134 8.57 11.47 -15.50
C ALA A 134 7.43 11.93 -14.58
N SER A 135 6.52 11.02 -14.21
CA SER A 135 5.39 11.27 -13.32
C SER A 135 5.84 11.74 -11.93
N TYR A 136 6.99 11.22 -11.46
CA TYR A 136 7.57 11.62 -10.18
C TYR A 136 8.24 13.00 -10.18
N LYS A 137 8.53 13.61 -11.35
CA LYS A 137 9.16 14.96 -11.41
C LYS A 137 8.36 16.01 -10.67
N SER A 138 7.03 15.88 -10.67
CA SER A 138 6.11 16.80 -10.00
C SER A 138 5.89 16.50 -8.51
N PHE A 139 6.48 15.41 -7.98
CA PHE A 139 6.27 14.96 -6.61
C PHE A 139 6.93 15.90 -5.59
N GLY A 140 8.13 16.41 -5.89
CA GLY A 140 8.85 17.36 -5.05
C GLY A 140 9.34 16.79 -3.70
N LYS A 141 9.37 15.46 -3.57
CA LYS A 141 9.79 14.69 -2.38
C LYS A 141 10.69 13.52 -2.81
N PRO A 142 11.43 12.89 -1.90
CA PRO A 142 12.33 11.78 -2.24
C PRO A 142 11.61 10.61 -2.92
N VAL A 143 12.26 10.05 -3.94
CA VAL A 143 11.84 8.83 -4.64
C VAL A 143 12.95 7.80 -4.44
N TYR A 144 12.64 6.71 -3.74
CA TYR A 144 13.52 5.56 -3.61
C TYR A 144 13.23 4.61 -4.78
N HIS A 145 14.07 4.70 -5.81
CA HIS A 145 13.95 3.87 -7.02
C HIS A 145 14.68 2.55 -6.82
N ILE A 146 14.04 1.46 -7.25
CA ILE A 146 14.55 0.10 -7.31
C ILE A 146 14.76 -0.27 -8.77
#